data_AF-A0A1Z5LAD9-F1
#
_entry.id   AF-A0A1Z5LAD9-F1
#
_cell.length_a   1.000
_cell.length_b   1.000
_cell.length_c   1.000
_cell.angle_alpha   90.00
_cell.angle_beta   90.00
_cell.angle_gamma   90.00
#
_symmetry.space_group_name_H-M   'P 1'
#
loop_
_entity.id
_entity.type
_entity.pdbx_description
1 polymer ?
#
loop_
_entity_poly.entity_id
_entity_poly.type
_entity_poly.pdbx_seq_one_letter_code
_entity_poly.pdbx_strand_id
1 'polypeptide(L)'
;MTAVRKRMTEVHFSGLPSQSNIYGMTVLTMGCDVNSVLVSCFLRNVMVPSTREVQFTYLPEGADVVAMDAFSRPLGNSLDVIIGIAFVRSGESQPSKQYLNIYSQGEPGSGVDLDKIAQGCLHLELDYIPYQLTHSQLFPNKQTCGETVFLVSGCDHKVHVFREDESHQSYSEVPVEDLFPEFADIPDICLSMALKYADSGRKRISALGCEGGLVRVAVTELQNGVPVVTSSWERDLDAPISVLQFFTDTVTKLVPEFLAKSVKRREAVAEEQIHLLVGNTLGPSLVYRAILQQGLEKCVVLPQSEHFDAVTCACIADVDMDGVHEVALGTYGQEVLVFKLDSERYVPLWQQTVSHPVLSLKYLDITGDGLRELLVLSTKGLHILQHDLQEAAEVCVERIRKLLQLK
;
A
#
# COMPACT_ATOMS: atom_id res chain seq x y z
N MET A 1 -7.32 30.46 16.83
CA MET A 1 -7.40 29.11 16.24
C MET A 1 -8.83 28.88 15.81
N THR A 2 -9.12 29.02 14.52
CA THR A 2 -10.37 28.52 13.94
C THR A 2 -10.39 27.01 14.17
N ALA A 3 -11.50 26.47 14.69
CA ALA A 3 -11.60 25.03 14.93
C ALA A 3 -11.47 24.30 13.59
N VAL A 4 -10.49 23.40 13.49
CA VAL A 4 -10.30 22.53 12.33
C VAL A 4 -11.55 21.66 12.21
N ARG A 5 -12.32 21.84 11.13
CA ARG A 5 -13.59 21.12 10.93
C ARG A 5 -13.28 19.64 10.76
N LYS A 6 -13.82 18.81 11.65
CA LYS A 6 -13.78 17.35 11.51
C LYS A 6 -14.46 16.96 10.19
N ARG A 7 -13.71 16.36 9.26
CA ARG A 7 -14.19 15.98 7.92
C ARG A 7 -14.81 14.58 7.87
N MET A 8 -14.26 13.66 8.65
CA MET A 8 -14.76 12.29 8.77
C MET A 8 -15.13 11.97 10.21
N THR A 9 -16.17 11.15 10.41
CA THR A 9 -16.65 10.68 11.70
C THR A 9 -16.34 9.21 11.88
N GLU A 10 -15.99 8.80 13.11
CA GLU A 10 -15.86 7.40 13.44
C GLU A 10 -17.26 6.77 13.48
N VAL A 11 -17.51 5.86 12.54
CA VAL A 11 -18.76 5.10 12.46
C VAL A 11 -18.63 3.74 13.14
N HIS A 12 -17.40 3.22 13.24
CA HIS A 12 -17.14 1.94 13.88
C HIS A 12 -15.72 1.83 14.43
N PHE A 13 -15.55 1.08 15.52
CA PHE A 13 -14.26 0.65 16.04
C PHE A 13 -14.29 -0.86 16.34
N SER A 14 -13.43 -1.62 15.68
CA SER A 14 -13.22 -3.04 15.93
C SER A 14 -11.96 -3.21 16.78
N GLY A 15 -12.16 -3.54 18.06
CA GLY A 15 -11.06 -3.80 18.99
C GLY A 15 -10.37 -5.12 18.67
N LEU A 16 -9.05 -5.09 18.54
CA LEU A 16 -8.25 -6.26 18.26
C LEU A 16 -7.76 -6.90 19.57
N PRO A 17 -7.72 -8.24 19.65
CA PRO A 17 -7.31 -8.96 20.86
C PRO A 17 -5.83 -8.77 21.24
N SER A 18 -5.03 -8.30 20.29
CA SER A 18 -3.58 -8.09 20.44
C SER A 18 -3.09 -7.05 19.44
N GLN A 19 -1.86 -6.58 19.64
CA GLN A 19 -1.23 -5.58 18.81
C GLN A 19 -0.78 -6.16 17.46
N SER A 20 -1.21 -5.51 16.37
CA SER A 20 -0.68 -5.70 15.02
C SER A 20 0.59 -4.85 14.81
N ASN A 21 1.13 -4.81 13.59
CA ASN A 21 2.32 -4.01 13.23
C ASN A 21 2.06 -3.10 12.00
N ILE A 22 3.06 -2.31 11.60
CA ILE A 22 2.94 -1.34 10.49
C ILE A 22 2.68 -1.96 9.11
N TYR A 23 3.18 -3.18 8.87
CA TYR A 23 2.96 -4.01 7.68
C TYR A 23 1.89 -5.10 7.91
N GLY A 24 1.16 -5.04 9.03
CA GLY A 24 0.19 -6.06 9.45
C GLY A 24 -1.18 -5.94 8.81
N MET A 25 -1.37 -5.03 7.83
CA MET A 25 -2.64 -4.76 7.18
C MET A 25 -2.53 -4.65 5.67
N THR A 26 -3.17 -5.58 4.96
CA THR A 26 -3.28 -5.59 3.49
C THR A 26 -4.74 -5.61 3.01
N VAL A 27 -4.96 -5.21 1.76
CA VAL A 27 -6.28 -5.09 1.14
C VAL A 27 -6.53 -6.29 0.23
N LEU A 28 -7.66 -6.95 0.41
CA LEU A 28 -8.14 -8.07 -0.42
C LEU A 28 -9.23 -7.58 -1.37
N THR A 29 -8.91 -7.52 -2.67
CA THR A 29 -9.86 -7.13 -3.71
C THR A 29 -10.54 -8.37 -4.29
N MET A 30 -11.68 -8.78 -3.71
CA MET A 30 -12.33 -10.06 -4.06
C MET A 30 -13.21 -9.99 -5.33
N GLY A 31 -12.99 -9.00 -6.19
CA GLY A 31 -13.80 -8.73 -7.38
C GLY A 31 -14.48 -7.36 -7.33
N CYS A 32 -15.51 -7.19 -8.14
CA CYS A 32 -16.06 -5.88 -8.51
C CYS A 32 -16.48 -4.98 -7.33
N ASP A 33 -17.12 -5.57 -6.31
CA ASP A 33 -17.95 -4.82 -5.35
C ASP A 33 -17.65 -5.17 -3.88
N VAL A 34 -16.58 -5.94 -3.59
CA VAL A 34 -16.20 -6.31 -2.20
C VAL A 34 -14.69 -6.13 -2.00
N ASN A 35 -14.31 -5.01 -1.39
CA ASN A 35 -12.98 -4.87 -0.79
C ASN A 35 -13.04 -5.34 0.67
N SER A 36 -12.18 -6.28 1.02
CA SER A 36 -11.96 -6.68 2.41
C SER A 36 -10.58 -6.24 2.88
N VAL A 37 -10.36 -6.20 4.19
CA VAL A 37 -9.05 -5.89 4.77
C VAL A 37 -8.65 -7.01 5.71
N LEU A 38 -7.44 -7.52 5.53
CA LEU A 38 -6.85 -8.55 6.36
C LEU A 38 -5.89 -7.88 7.34
N VAL A 39 -6.07 -8.14 8.64
CA VAL A 39 -5.26 -7.59 9.73
C VAL A 39 -4.66 -8.72 10.56
N SER A 40 -3.35 -8.71 10.79
CA SER A 40 -2.67 -9.69 11.62
C SER A 40 -2.95 -9.48 13.11
N CYS A 41 -3.35 -10.55 13.81
CA CYS A 41 -3.65 -10.56 15.24
C CYS A 41 -3.41 -11.94 15.87
N PHE A 42 -2.92 -11.96 17.10
CA PHE A 42 -2.92 -13.11 18.00
C PHE A 42 -4.30 -13.29 18.68
N LEU A 43 -4.73 -14.54 18.82
CA LEU A 43 -6.08 -15.01 19.20
C LEU A 43 -6.77 -14.34 20.42
N ARG A 44 -8.04 -13.91 20.24
CA ARG A 44 -9.27 -14.33 21.00
C ARG A 44 -10.44 -13.31 20.95
N ASN A 45 -11.53 -13.67 20.25
CA ASN A 45 -12.94 -13.25 20.44
C ASN A 45 -13.27 -11.78 20.76
N VAL A 46 -13.63 -10.97 19.75
CA VAL A 46 -14.56 -9.82 19.88
C VAL A 46 -15.47 -9.68 18.64
N MET A 47 -16.68 -9.14 18.82
CA MET A 47 -17.75 -8.91 17.83
C MET A 47 -18.14 -7.42 17.81
N VAL A 48 -18.65 -6.79 16.74
CA VAL A 48 -18.96 -7.22 15.35
C VAL A 48 -18.94 -5.94 14.47
N PRO A 49 -18.26 -5.95 13.31
CA PRO A 49 -18.92 -6.02 12.00
C PRO A 49 -18.87 -7.46 11.47
N SER A 50 -18.98 -7.72 10.17
CA SER A 50 -18.73 -9.05 9.59
C SER A 50 -17.24 -9.42 9.55
N THR A 51 -16.52 -9.21 10.66
CA THR A 51 -15.16 -9.67 10.89
C THR A 51 -15.15 -11.19 11.00
N ARG A 52 -14.54 -11.87 10.02
CA ARG A 52 -14.31 -13.32 10.00
C ARG A 52 -12.86 -13.59 10.37
N GLU A 53 -12.64 -14.32 11.46
CA GLU A 53 -11.32 -14.89 11.76
C GLU A 53 -11.02 -16.01 10.76
N VAL A 54 -9.80 -16.05 10.21
CA VAL A 54 -9.33 -17.06 9.27
C VAL A 54 -8.07 -17.71 9.84
N GLN A 55 -8.05 -19.03 9.96
CA GLN A 55 -6.91 -19.78 10.50
C GLN A 55 -6.01 -20.24 9.35
N PHE A 56 -4.84 -19.62 9.24
CA PHE A 56 -3.84 -19.94 8.23
C PHE A 56 -3.04 -21.20 8.61
N THR A 57 -2.99 -22.17 7.71
CA THR A 57 -2.24 -23.42 7.91
C THR A 57 -0.74 -23.12 7.97
N TYR A 58 0.01 -23.86 8.78
CA TYR A 58 1.46 -23.66 9.01
C TYR A 58 1.87 -22.27 9.54
N LEU A 59 0.94 -21.49 10.09
CA LEU A 59 1.25 -20.34 10.95
C LEU A 59 1.11 -20.78 12.43
N PRO A 60 2.22 -21.04 13.16
CA PRO A 60 2.14 -21.61 14.50
C PRO A 60 1.69 -20.58 15.54
N GLU A 61 1.04 -21.05 16.62
CA GLU A 61 0.73 -20.19 17.77
C GLU A 61 2.02 -19.59 18.35
N GLY A 62 2.02 -18.28 18.57
CA GLY A 62 3.19 -17.52 19.01
C GLY A 62 4.18 -17.15 17.90
N ALA A 63 3.82 -17.29 16.61
CA ALA A 63 4.55 -16.66 15.52
C ALA A 63 4.32 -15.14 15.48
N ASP A 64 5.40 -14.38 15.51
CA ASP A 64 5.38 -12.93 15.31
C ASP A 64 5.28 -12.62 13.82
N VAL A 65 4.07 -12.33 13.32
CA VAL A 65 3.88 -11.84 11.95
C VAL A 65 4.62 -10.51 11.82
N VAL A 66 5.49 -10.40 10.81
CA VAL A 66 6.30 -9.19 10.55
C VAL A 66 5.71 -8.39 9.40
N ALA A 67 5.33 -9.03 8.30
CA ALA A 67 4.65 -8.35 7.20
C ALA A 67 3.68 -9.25 6.45
N MET A 68 2.65 -8.64 5.89
CA MET A 68 1.65 -9.31 5.06
C MET A 68 1.36 -8.48 3.82
N ASP A 69 1.26 -9.16 2.68
CA ASP A 69 0.70 -8.54 1.49
C ASP A 69 -0.14 -9.53 0.69
N ALA A 70 -1.04 -9.02 -0.14
CA ALA A 70 -1.94 -9.83 -0.92
C ALA A 70 -2.25 -9.18 -2.27
N PHE A 71 -2.47 -10.02 -3.27
CA PHE A 71 -2.90 -9.59 -4.59
C PHE A 71 -3.91 -10.56 -5.18
N SER A 72 -4.52 -10.17 -6.29
CA SER A 72 -5.50 -10.98 -7.00
C SER A 72 -5.19 -10.98 -8.48
N ARG A 73 -5.27 -12.16 -9.10
CA ARG A 73 -5.01 -12.36 -10.54
C ARG A 73 -6.22 -13.00 -11.23
N PRO A 74 -6.48 -12.70 -12.52
CA PRO A 74 -7.51 -13.40 -13.28
C PRO A 74 -7.16 -14.89 -13.45
N LEU A 75 -8.09 -15.78 -13.11
CA LEU A 75 -7.98 -17.22 -13.33
C LEU A 75 -9.21 -17.70 -14.12
N GLY A 76 -9.13 -17.60 -15.45
CA GLY A 76 -10.25 -17.89 -16.35
C GLY A 76 -11.40 -16.90 -16.16
N ASN A 77 -12.57 -17.40 -15.73
CA ASN A 77 -13.74 -16.58 -15.38
C ASN A 77 -13.83 -16.24 -13.87
N SER A 78 -12.84 -16.68 -13.08
CA SER A 78 -12.73 -16.48 -11.63
C SER A 78 -11.53 -15.59 -11.29
N LEU A 79 -11.43 -15.16 -10.03
CA LEU A 79 -10.24 -14.51 -9.49
C LEU A 79 -9.52 -15.51 -8.57
N ASP A 80 -8.20 -15.58 -8.69
CA ASP A 80 -7.32 -16.26 -7.74
C ASP A 80 -6.71 -15.20 -6.81
N VAL A 81 -6.72 -15.45 -5.50
CA VAL A 81 -6.25 -14.52 -4.47
C VAL A 81 -5.06 -15.15 -3.78
N ILE A 82 -3.93 -14.45 -3.81
CA ILE A 82 -2.66 -14.90 -3.26
C ILE A 82 -2.31 -14.01 -2.08
N ILE A 83 -1.97 -14.61 -0.94
CA ILE A 83 -1.64 -13.92 0.30
C ILE A 83 -0.25 -14.38 0.75
N GLY A 84 0.70 -13.46 0.87
CA GLY A 84 1.99 -13.69 1.48
C GLY A 84 2.00 -13.26 2.95
N ILE A 85 2.57 -14.08 3.83
CA ILE A 85 2.73 -13.80 5.26
C ILE A 85 4.18 -14.10 5.65
N ALA A 86 4.95 -13.05 5.95
CA ALA A 86 6.29 -13.15 6.51
C ALA A 86 6.22 -13.10 8.04
N PHE A 87 6.84 -14.05 8.73
CA PHE A 87 6.80 -14.15 10.20
C PHE A 87 8.10 -14.70 10.79
N VAL A 88 8.32 -14.38 12.07
CA VAL A 88 9.43 -14.88 12.88
C VAL A 88 8.86 -15.78 13.97
N ARG A 89 9.52 -16.92 14.20
CA ARG A 89 9.21 -17.83 15.29
C ARG A 89 10.35 -17.84 16.30
N SER A 90 10.15 -17.16 17.41
CA SER A 90 11.05 -17.18 18.57
C SER A 90 10.93 -18.53 19.31
N GLY A 91 12.02 -19.29 19.40
CA GLY A 91 12.07 -20.52 20.17
C GLY A 91 12.57 -20.29 21.59
N GLU A 92 11.95 -20.88 22.61
CA GLU A 92 12.42 -20.77 24.02
C GLU A 92 13.84 -21.33 24.24
N SER A 93 14.32 -22.18 23.33
CA SER A 93 15.62 -22.88 23.43
C SER A 93 16.34 -23.09 22.09
N GLN A 94 15.81 -22.53 20.99
CA GLN A 94 16.39 -22.61 19.65
C GLN A 94 16.51 -21.19 19.07
N PRO A 95 17.47 -20.95 18.14
CA PRO A 95 17.53 -19.67 17.44
C PRO A 95 16.18 -19.37 16.77
N SER A 96 15.82 -18.09 16.70
CA SER A 96 14.63 -17.66 15.97
C SER A 96 14.74 -18.09 14.51
N LYS A 97 13.67 -18.69 13.98
CA LYS A 97 13.54 -19.04 12.57
C LYS A 97 12.57 -18.10 11.88
N GLN A 98 12.84 -17.80 10.63
CA GLN A 98 12.11 -16.82 9.82
C GLN A 98 11.50 -17.53 8.62
N TYR A 99 10.31 -17.11 8.24
CA TYR A 99 9.52 -17.81 7.23
C TYR A 99 8.70 -16.86 6.37
N LEU A 100 8.49 -17.24 5.12
CA LEU A 100 7.48 -16.70 4.22
C LEU A 100 6.50 -17.81 3.85
N ASN A 101 5.24 -17.67 4.27
CA ASN A 101 4.16 -18.52 3.78
C ASN A 101 3.43 -17.82 2.64
N ILE A 102 3.14 -18.55 1.57
CA ILE A 102 2.36 -18.07 0.43
C ILE A 102 1.12 -18.94 0.31
N TYR A 103 -0.04 -18.31 0.41
CA TYR A 103 -1.35 -18.95 0.41
C TYR A 103 -2.07 -18.64 -0.90
N SER A 104 -2.56 -19.68 -1.59
CA SER A 104 -3.32 -19.55 -2.84
C SER A 104 -4.29 -20.72 -2.98
N GLN A 105 -5.29 -20.60 -3.87
CA GLN A 105 -6.21 -21.71 -4.12
C GLN A 105 -5.93 -22.43 -5.45
N GLY A 106 -5.60 -21.69 -6.52
CA GLY A 106 -5.19 -22.27 -7.81
C GLY A 106 -6.26 -23.09 -8.57
N GLU A 107 -7.48 -23.24 -8.05
CA GLU A 107 -8.55 -24.07 -8.64
C GLU A 107 -9.51 -23.25 -9.53
N PRO A 108 -9.45 -23.36 -10.87
CA PRO A 108 -10.29 -22.57 -11.77
C PRO A 108 -11.78 -22.95 -11.66
N GLY A 109 -12.65 -21.94 -11.66
CA GLY A 109 -14.10 -22.12 -11.60
C GLY A 109 -14.68 -22.36 -10.19
N SER A 110 -13.82 -22.39 -9.17
CA SER A 110 -14.25 -22.18 -7.80
C SER A 110 -14.42 -20.69 -7.51
N GLY A 111 -15.38 -20.31 -6.66
CA GLY A 111 -15.45 -18.96 -6.11
C GLY A 111 -14.37 -18.73 -5.06
N VAL A 112 -13.99 -17.48 -4.83
CA VAL A 112 -12.96 -17.11 -3.83
C VAL A 112 -13.40 -17.56 -2.44
N ASP A 113 -12.70 -18.53 -1.85
CA ASP A 113 -12.97 -19.07 -0.52
C ASP A 113 -11.74 -18.96 0.38
N LEU A 114 -11.79 -18.04 1.35
CA LEU A 114 -10.67 -17.75 2.25
C LEU A 114 -10.23 -18.98 3.07
N ASP A 115 -11.14 -19.90 3.42
CA ASP A 115 -10.76 -21.10 4.18
C ASP A 115 -9.95 -22.07 3.34
N LYS A 116 -10.17 -22.10 2.02
CA LYS A 116 -9.38 -22.92 1.08
C LYS A 116 -8.04 -22.28 0.77
N ILE A 117 -8.00 -20.96 0.55
CA ILE A 117 -6.76 -20.20 0.39
C ILE A 117 -5.85 -20.41 1.61
N ALA A 118 -6.41 -20.33 2.82
CA ALA A 118 -5.70 -20.57 4.07
C ALA A 118 -5.19 -22.01 4.27
N GLN A 119 -5.66 -22.97 3.46
CA GLN A 119 -5.18 -24.36 3.41
C GLN A 119 -4.13 -24.60 2.32
N GLY A 120 -4.21 -23.89 1.18
CA GLY A 120 -3.25 -23.96 0.08
C GLY A 120 -1.95 -23.22 0.37
N CYS A 121 -1.23 -23.64 1.41
CA CYS A 121 -0.01 -23.02 1.90
C CYS A 121 1.25 -23.64 1.28
N LEU A 122 2.06 -22.81 0.64
CA LEU A 122 3.49 -23.05 0.46
C LEU A 122 4.27 -22.43 1.62
N HIS A 123 5.29 -23.11 2.12
CA HIS A 123 6.12 -22.70 3.26
C HIS A 123 7.57 -22.57 2.83
N LEU A 124 8.17 -21.40 3.03
CA LEU A 124 9.58 -21.10 2.72
C LEU A 124 10.30 -20.68 4.00
N GLU A 125 11.45 -21.30 4.30
CA GLU A 125 12.36 -20.85 5.37
C GLU A 125 13.29 -19.76 4.81
N LEU A 126 13.50 -18.69 5.59
CA LEU A 126 14.34 -17.55 5.22
C LEU A 126 15.61 -17.55 6.07
N ASP A 127 16.76 -17.32 5.44
CA ASP A 127 18.06 -17.19 6.13
C ASP A 127 18.30 -15.78 6.73
N TYR A 128 17.28 -14.92 6.71
CA TYR A 128 17.33 -13.51 7.14
C TYR A 128 16.03 -13.09 7.85
N ILE A 129 16.08 -11.96 8.58
CA ILE A 129 14.88 -11.35 9.17
C ILE A 129 14.19 -10.50 8.09
N PRO A 130 12.94 -10.80 7.71
CA PRO A 130 12.18 -9.99 6.77
C PRO A 130 11.71 -8.68 7.41
N TYR A 131 11.60 -7.62 6.61
CA TYR A 131 10.99 -6.34 6.98
C TYR A 131 9.69 -6.15 6.18
N GLN A 132 9.70 -5.36 5.10
CA GLN A 132 8.52 -5.17 4.26
C GLN A 132 8.38 -6.35 3.29
N LEU A 133 7.16 -6.88 3.21
CA LEU A 133 6.69 -7.74 2.14
C LEU A 133 5.82 -6.89 1.21
N THR A 134 6.02 -7.00 -0.10
CA THR A 134 5.10 -6.45 -1.10
C THR A 134 5.08 -7.30 -2.38
N HIS A 135 4.21 -6.98 -3.34
CA HIS A 135 4.14 -7.65 -4.64
C HIS A 135 4.36 -6.68 -5.79
N SER A 136 4.83 -7.20 -6.94
CA SER A 136 5.06 -6.38 -8.12
C SER A 136 4.94 -7.16 -9.43
N GLN A 137 4.46 -6.52 -10.49
CA GLN A 137 4.32 -7.14 -11.82
C GLN A 137 5.63 -7.03 -12.60
N LEU A 138 6.10 -8.13 -13.18
CA LEU A 138 7.25 -8.05 -14.09
C LEU A 138 6.87 -7.33 -15.38
N PHE A 139 7.86 -6.71 -16.04
CA PHE A 139 7.61 -6.12 -17.36
C PHE A 139 7.06 -7.19 -18.32
N PRO A 140 5.97 -6.92 -19.04
CA PRO A 140 5.35 -7.91 -19.92
C PRO A 140 6.26 -8.21 -21.11
N ASN A 141 6.93 -9.36 -21.07
CA ASN A 141 7.71 -9.91 -22.17
C ASN A 141 7.15 -11.30 -22.56
N LYS A 142 7.77 -11.96 -23.56
CA LYS A 142 7.30 -13.27 -24.07
C LYS A 142 7.37 -14.44 -23.07
N GLN A 143 8.13 -14.28 -21.99
CA GLN A 143 8.37 -15.31 -20.96
C GLN A 143 7.67 -14.97 -19.64
N THR A 144 7.56 -13.68 -19.29
CA THR A 144 6.99 -13.23 -18.02
C THR A 144 5.49 -12.97 -18.08
N CYS A 145 4.94 -12.62 -19.24
CA CYS A 145 3.51 -12.33 -19.45
C CYS A 145 2.88 -11.26 -18.50
N GLY A 146 3.68 -10.51 -17.75
CA GLY A 146 3.19 -9.62 -16.68
C GLY A 146 2.87 -10.33 -15.35
N GLU A 147 3.50 -11.47 -15.08
CA GLU A 147 3.41 -12.21 -13.81
C GLU A 147 3.70 -11.33 -12.59
N THR A 148 3.02 -11.61 -11.49
CA THR A 148 3.25 -10.97 -10.21
C THR A 148 4.23 -11.80 -9.38
N VAL A 149 5.26 -11.16 -8.84
CA VAL A 149 6.21 -11.76 -7.89
C VAL A 149 6.11 -11.08 -6.53
N PHE A 150 6.54 -11.76 -5.48
CA PHE A 150 6.72 -11.15 -4.15
C PHE A 150 8.13 -10.56 -4.02
N LEU A 151 8.22 -9.44 -3.31
CA LEU A 151 9.43 -8.73 -2.93
C LEU A 151 9.51 -8.70 -1.40
N VAL A 152 10.64 -9.08 -0.82
CA VAL A 152 10.87 -9.05 0.63
C VAL A 152 12.18 -8.32 0.91
N SER A 153 12.15 -7.24 1.69
CA SER A 153 13.39 -6.65 2.21
C SER A 153 13.92 -7.44 3.41
N GLY A 154 15.24 -7.68 3.44
CA GLY A 154 15.92 -8.44 4.48
C GLY A 154 16.86 -7.60 5.36
N CYS A 155 17.16 -8.10 6.55
CA CYS A 155 18.22 -7.56 7.43
C CYS A 155 19.64 -7.73 6.86
N ASP A 156 19.81 -8.41 5.72
CA ASP A 156 21.09 -8.62 5.02
C ASP A 156 21.37 -7.53 3.95
N HIS A 157 20.60 -6.44 3.98
CA HIS A 157 20.68 -5.28 3.08
C HIS A 157 20.26 -5.64 1.63
N LYS A 158 19.37 -6.62 1.45
CA LYS A 158 18.85 -7.00 0.12
C LYS A 158 17.33 -6.92 0.03
N VAL A 159 16.87 -6.99 -1.21
CA VAL A 159 15.48 -7.27 -1.57
C VAL A 159 15.46 -8.59 -2.33
N HIS A 160 14.77 -9.58 -1.77
CA HIS A 160 14.64 -10.92 -2.32
C HIS A 160 13.38 -11.01 -3.18
N VAL A 161 13.48 -11.71 -4.30
CA VAL A 161 12.36 -11.87 -5.25
C VAL A 161 11.89 -13.32 -5.22
N PHE A 162 10.65 -13.55 -4.80
CA PHE A 162 10.03 -14.89 -4.85
C PHE A 162 9.09 -14.99 -6.04
N ARG A 163 9.45 -15.88 -6.96
CA ARG A 163 8.72 -16.15 -8.21
C ARG A 163 8.09 -17.53 -8.17
N GLU A 164 6.86 -17.63 -8.66
CA GLU A 164 6.14 -18.89 -8.82
C GLU A 164 6.74 -19.73 -9.97
N ASP A 165 6.94 -21.02 -9.71
CA ASP A 165 7.21 -22.03 -10.74
C ASP A 165 5.91 -22.81 -11.01
N GLU A 166 5.20 -22.42 -12.07
CA GLU A 166 3.96 -23.07 -12.51
C GLU A 166 4.11 -24.58 -12.74
N SER A 167 5.32 -25.06 -13.07
CA SER A 167 5.58 -26.49 -13.34
C SER A 167 5.57 -27.33 -12.06
N HIS A 168 5.95 -26.71 -10.94
CA HIS A 168 6.12 -27.37 -9.65
C HIS A 168 5.13 -26.90 -8.58
N GLN A 169 4.28 -25.91 -8.88
CA GLN A 169 3.36 -25.25 -7.95
C GLN A 169 4.07 -24.79 -6.66
N SER A 170 5.28 -24.27 -6.84
CA SER A 170 6.15 -23.79 -5.78
C SER A 170 6.57 -22.36 -6.05
N TYR A 171 7.21 -21.72 -5.09
CA TYR A 171 7.90 -20.45 -5.27
C TYR A 171 9.38 -20.68 -4.98
N SER A 172 10.23 -19.98 -5.71
CA SER A 172 11.68 -20.01 -5.54
C SER A 172 12.22 -18.59 -5.52
N GLU A 173 13.32 -18.39 -4.79
CA GLU A 173 14.05 -17.13 -4.83
C GLU A 173 14.80 -17.03 -6.16
N VAL A 174 14.72 -15.87 -6.81
CA VAL A 174 15.44 -15.55 -8.04
C VAL A 174 16.30 -14.29 -7.85
N PRO A 175 17.43 -14.15 -8.57
CA PRO A 175 18.29 -12.97 -8.46
C PRO A 175 17.52 -11.67 -8.70
N VAL A 176 17.70 -10.68 -7.82
CA VAL A 176 16.98 -9.41 -7.89
C VAL A 176 17.46 -8.57 -9.06
N GLU A 177 18.75 -8.63 -9.37
CA GLU A 177 19.41 -7.91 -10.46
C GLU A 177 18.83 -8.21 -11.86
N ASP A 178 18.32 -9.43 -12.08
CA ASP A 178 17.74 -9.85 -13.36
C ASP A 178 16.36 -9.22 -13.63
N LEU A 179 15.61 -8.89 -12.57
CA LEU A 179 14.19 -8.48 -12.65
C LEU A 179 13.92 -7.06 -12.13
N PHE A 180 14.69 -6.64 -11.14
CA PHE A 180 14.66 -5.34 -10.44
C PHE A 180 16.08 -4.82 -10.22
N PRO A 181 16.83 -4.48 -11.29
CA PRO A 181 18.18 -3.93 -11.18
C PRO A 181 18.26 -2.64 -10.36
N GLU A 182 17.14 -1.92 -10.18
CA GLU A 182 17.04 -0.79 -9.24
C GLU A 182 17.24 -1.13 -7.75
N PHE A 183 17.03 -2.40 -7.37
CA PHE A 183 17.18 -2.92 -6.01
C PHE A 183 18.43 -3.79 -5.85
N ALA A 184 19.30 -3.85 -6.87
CA ALA A 184 20.67 -4.31 -6.69
C ALA A 184 21.47 -3.30 -5.84
N ASP A 185 22.48 -3.79 -5.11
CA ASP A 185 23.43 -3.00 -4.33
C ASP A 185 22.77 -1.89 -3.48
N ILE A 186 21.99 -2.31 -2.49
CA ILE A 186 21.40 -1.43 -1.49
C ILE A 186 22.42 -1.26 -0.36
N PRO A 187 22.77 -0.03 0.05
CA PRO A 187 23.85 0.18 1.03
C PRO A 187 23.45 -0.17 2.47
N ASP A 188 22.15 -0.29 2.76
CA ASP A 188 21.60 -0.34 4.11
C ASP A 188 20.24 -1.07 4.14
N ILE A 189 19.70 -1.41 5.31
CA ILE A 189 18.44 -2.14 5.46
C ILE A 189 17.28 -1.35 4.82
N CYS A 190 16.61 -1.95 3.84
CA CYS A 190 15.43 -1.38 3.19
C CYS A 190 14.19 -1.52 4.09
N LEU A 191 13.78 -0.42 4.73
CA LEU A 191 12.56 -0.37 5.54
C LEU A 191 11.32 -0.13 4.70
N SER A 192 11.40 0.72 3.68
CA SER A 192 10.25 1.02 2.82
C SER A 192 10.61 0.89 1.34
N MET A 193 9.72 0.29 0.57
CA MET A 193 9.77 0.23 -0.89
C MET A 193 8.39 0.50 -1.48
N ALA A 194 8.37 1.21 -2.61
CA ALA A 194 7.17 1.50 -3.38
C ALA A 194 7.47 1.37 -4.88
N LEU A 195 6.52 0.84 -5.64
CA LEU A 195 6.64 0.71 -7.09
C LEU A 195 5.40 1.28 -7.77
N LYS A 196 5.60 1.98 -8.90
CA LYS A 196 4.52 2.53 -9.73
C LYS A 196 4.85 2.37 -11.21
N TYR A 197 3.88 1.91 -11.99
CA TYR A 197 4.02 1.74 -13.43
C TYR A 197 3.49 2.96 -14.18
N ALA A 198 4.26 3.45 -15.13
CA ALA A 198 3.93 4.55 -16.03
C ALA A 198 3.98 4.09 -17.49
N ASP A 199 3.55 4.95 -18.41
CA ASP A 199 3.55 4.72 -19.87
C ASP A 199 2.95 3.38 -20.29
N SER A 200 1.77 3.07 -19.72
CA SER A 200 1.05 1.80 -19.93
C SER A 200 1.87 0.55 -19.58
N GLY A 201 2.69 0.62 -18.52
CA GLY A 201 3.49 -0.52 -18.03
C GLY A 201 4.88 -0.64 -18.65
N ARG A 202 5.32 0.34 -19.46
CA ARG A 202 6.66 0.34 -20.10
C ARG A 202 7.76 0.89 -19.20
N LYS A 203 7.42 1.77 -18.27
CA LYS A 203 8.32 2.32 -17.27
C LYS A 203 7.88 1.88 -15.88
N ARG A 204 8.81 1.40 -15.06
CA ARG A 204 8.61 1.14 -13.65
C ARG A 204 9.39 2.18 -12.87
N ILE A 205 8.72 2.89 -11.97
CA ILE A 205 9.31 3.86 -11.07
C ILE A 205 9.34 3.19 -9.70
N SER A 206 10.53 3.08 -9.12
CA SER A 206 10.78 2.32 -7.91
C SER A 206 11.44 3.24 -6.90
N ALA A 207 10.86 3.36 -5.71
CA ALA A 207 11.43 4.09 -4.59
C ALA A 207 11.84 3.11 -3.49
N LEU A 208 12.96 3.39 -2.84
CA LEU A 208 13.54 2.62 -1.75
C LEU A 208 14.00 3.56 -0.63
N GLY A 209 13.74 3.18 0.60
CA GLY A 209 13.95 3.96 1.81
C GLY A 209 14.61 3.12 2.90
N CYS A 210 15.77 3.57 3.36
CA CYS A 210 16.62 2.82 4.29
C CYS A 210 16.47 3.24 5.76
N GLU A 211 17.00 2.42 6.67
CA GLU A 211 17.11 2.71 8.10
C GLU A 211 17.99 3.94 8.40
N GLY A 212 19.09 4.13 7.68
CA GLY A 212 20.00 5.28 7.80
C GLY A 212 19.45 6.58 7.23
N GLY A 213 18.34 6.55 6.47
CA GLY A 213 17.72 7.75 5.88
C GLY A 213 17.94 7.97 4.39
N LEU A 214 18.67 7.07 3.71
CA LEU A 214 18.77 7.08 2.26
C LEU A 214 17.39 6.85 1.61
N VAL A 215 17.02 7.76 0.72
CA VAL A 215 15.93 7.64 -0.25
C VAL A 215 16.52 7.56 -1.64
N ARG A 216 16.34 6.41 -2.31
CA ARG A 216 16.68 6.17 -3.72
C ARG A 216 15.40 6.12 -4.53
N VAL A 217 15.35 6.81 -5.67
CA VAL A 217 14.28 6.63 -6.68
C VAL A 217 14.91 6.33 -8.03
N ALA A 218 14.51 5.22 -8.63
CA ALA A 218 14.95 4.77 -9.94
C ALA A 218 13.78 4.72 -10.93
N VAL A 219 14.09 4.94 -12.21
CA VAL A 219 13.22 4.63 -13.34
C VAL A 219 13.86 3.50 -14.13
N THR A 220 13.15 2.39 -14.27
CA THR A 220 13.58 1.22 -15.03
C THR A 220 12.69 1.06 -16.27
N GLU A 221 13.30 0.74 -17.41
CA GLU A 221 12.62 0.53 -18.69
C GLU A 221 13.11 -0.76 -19.36
N LEU A 222 12.25 -1.38 -20.17
CA LEU A 222 12.60 -2.61 -20.89
C LEU A 222 13.39 -2.31 -22.17
N GLN A 223 14.71 -2.48 -22.14
CA GLN A 223 15.58 -2.32 -23.31
C GLN A 223 15.99 -3.69 -23.86
N ASN A 224 15.68 -3.95 -25.14
CA ASN A 224 15.95 -5.23 -25.81
C ASN A 224 15.39 -6.48 -25.08
N GLY A 225 14.38 -6.32 -24.22
CA GLY A 225 13.79 -7.39 -23.41
C GLY A 225 14.40 -7.56 -22.01
N VAL A 226 15.39 -6.75 -21.63
CA VAL A 226 16.04 -6.73 -20.31
C VAL A 226 15.65 -5.44 -19.56
N PRO A 227 15.31 -5.49 -18.26
CA PRO A 227 15.09 -4.27 -17.48
C PRO A 227 16.42 -3.52 -17.31
N VAL A 228 16.42 -2.20 -17.57
CA VAL A 228 17.59 -1.34 -17.40
C VAL A 228 17.17 -0.05 -16.70
N VAL A 229 17.90 0.34 -15.65
CA VAL A 229 17.71 1.62 -14.96
C VAL A 229 18.11 2.76 -15.90
N THR A 230 17.14 3.60 -16.32
CA THR A 230 17.36 4.74 -17.22
C THR A 230 17.64 6.05 -16.48
N SER A 231 17.15 6.18 -15.24
CA SER A 231 17.42 7.31 -14.35
C SER A 231 17.47 6.84 -12.90
N SER A 232 18.30 7.47 -12.07
CA SER A 232 18.31 7.26 -10.62
C SER A 232 18.64 8.57 -9.90
N TRP A 233 18.00 8.79 -8.75
CA TRP A 233 18.21 9.95 -7.88
C TRP A 233 18.28 9.48 -6.42
N GLU A 234 19.19 10.06 -5.66
CA GLU A 234 19.40 9.72 -4.25
C GLU A 234 19.40 10.98 -3.36
N ARG A 235 18.86 10.86 -2.15
CA ARG A 235 18.96 11.84 -1.07
C ARG A 235 19.14 11.11 0.25
N ASP A 236 20.01 11.63 1.09
CA ASP A 236 20.04 11.27 2.50
C ASP A 236 19.17 12.24 3.30
N LEU A 237 18.44 11.72 4.28
CA LEU A 237 17.56 12.45 5.19
C LEU A 237 17.94 12.23 6.67
N ASP A 238 19.10 11.61 6.94
CA ASP A 238 19.72 11.42 8.26
C ASP A 238 18.83 10.71 9.31
N ALA A 239 17.76 10.02 8.90
CA ALA A 239 16.82 9.34 9.80
C ALA A 239 15.93 8.29 9.08
N PRO A 240 15.47 7.23 9.77
CA PRO A 240 14.79 6.08 9.13
C PRO A 240 13.56 6.45 8.29
N ILE A 241 13.48 5.87 7.09
CA ILE A 241 12.38 6.08 6.15
C ILE A 241 11.28 5.04 6.40
N SER A 242 10.20 5.45 7.08
CA SER A 242 9.07 4.58 7.42
C SER A 242 8.03 4.45 6.31
N VAL A 243 7.96 5.43 5.40
CA VAL A 243 6.92 5.48 4.37
C VAL A 243 7.49 5.96 3.04
N LEU A 244 7.16 5.23 1.98
CA LEU A 244 7.25 5.69 0.60
C LEU A 244 5.91 5.45 -0.10
N GLN A 245 5.36 6.48 -0.75
CA GLN A 245 4.13 6.34 -1.53
C GLN A 245 4.10 7.25 -2.75
N PHE A 246 4.00 6.66 -3.95
CA PHE A 246 3.80 7.39 -5.19
C PHE A 246 2.34 7.81 -5.39
N PHE A 247 2.13 9.02 -5.91
CA PHE A 247 0.80 9.52 -6.24
C PHE A 247 0.82 10.53 -7.40
N THR A 248 -0.37 11.06 -7.72
CA THR A 248 -0.66 12.12 -8.70
C THR A 248 -1.52 13.17 -8.01
N ASP A 249 -1.52 14.42 -8.47
CA ASP A 249 -2.37 15.46 -7.85
C ASP A 249 -3.87 15.16 -7.93
N THR A 250 -4.36 14.44 -8.96
CA THR A 250 -5.80 14.23 -9.19
C THR A 250 -6.22 12.77 -9.17
N VAL A 251 -7.45 12.53 -8.71
CA VAL A 251 -8.12 11.22 -8.72
C VAL A 251 -8.51 10.84 -10.15
N THR A 252 -7.76 9.94 -10.77
CA THR A 252 -8.04 9.45 -12.13
C THR A 252 -8.88 8.18 -12.11
N LYS A 253 -10.22 8.34 -12.15
CA LYS A 253 -11.16 7.23 -12.39
C LYS A 253 -11.51 7.13 -13.87
N LEU A 254 -11.59 5.90 -14.39
CA LEU A 254 -12.10 5.62 -15.74
C LEU A 254 -13.56 6.08 -15.84
N VAL A 255 -13.91 6.74 -16.95
CA VAL A 255 -15.29 7.11 -17.25
C VAL A 255 -16.10 5.81 -17.48
N PRO A 256 -17.19 5.56 -16.72
CA PRO A 256 -18.01 4.37 -16.92
C PRO A 256 -18.51 4.24 -18.36
N GLU A 257 -18.58 3.01 -18.89
CA GLU A 257 -18.89 2.78 -20.31
C GLU A 257 -20.22 3.41 -20.75
N PHE A 258 -21.22 3.45 -19.86
CA PHE A 258 -22.52 4.08 -20.12
C PHE A 258 -22.46 5.61 -20.27
N LEU A 259 -21.40 6.26 -19.76
CA LEU A 259 -21.11 7.69 -19.96
C LEU A 259 -20.09 7.94 -21.08
N ALA A 260 -19.27 6.95 -21.44
CA ALA A 260 -18.20 7.09 -22.43
C ALA A 260 -18.68 7.54 -23.83
N LYS A 261 -19.97 7.34 -24.16
CA LYS A 261 -20.60 7.83 -25.40
C LYS A 261 -21.07 9.29 -25.33
N SER A 262 -21.32 9.83 -24.14
CA SER A 262 -21.85 11.19 -23.93
C SER A 262 -20.75 12.20 -23.61
N VAL A 263 -19.68 11.76 -22.94
CA VAL A 263 -18.54 12.62 -22.60
C VAL A 263 -17.60 12.70 -23.80
N LYS A 264 -17.44 13.90 -24.39
CA LYS A 264 -16.31 14.16 -25.30
C LYS A 264 -15.03 13.82 -24.54
N ARG A 265 -14.25 12.84 -25.02
CA ARG A 265 -12.92 12.55 -24.46
C ARG A 265 -12.16 13.88 -24.35
N ARG A 266 -11.69 14.23 -23.16
CA ARG A 266 -10.64 15.25 -23.04
C ARG A 266 -9.51 14.82 -23.96
N GLU A 267 -8.96 15.78 -24.70
CA GLU A 267 -7.72 15.57 -25.44
C GLU A 267 -6.66 15.04 -24.47
N ALA A 268 -5.71 14.24 -24.98
CA ALA A 268 -4.77 13.47 -24.18
C ALA A 268 -4.23 14.32 -23.01
N VAL A 269 -4.54 13.89 -21.79
CA VAL A 269 -4.14 14.59 -20.57
C VAL A 269 -2.61 14.73 -20.62
N ALA A 270 -2.10 15.94 -20.36
CA ALA A 270 -0.67 16.16 -20.25
C ALA A 270 -0.09 15.15 -19.24
N GLU A 271 1.10 14.63 -19.51
CA GLU A 271 1.72 13.54 -18.74
C GLU A 271 1.51 13.74 -17.23
N GLU A 272 0.81 12.80 -16.61
CA GLU A 272 0.43 12.92 -15.20
C GLU A 272 1.68 13.05 -14.33
N GLN A 273 1.80 14.17 -13.61
CA GLN A 273 2.94 14.38 -12.74
C GLN A 273 2.91 13.38 -11.59
N ILE A 274 4.00 12.63 -11.45
CA ILE A 274 4.16 11.65 -10.38
C ILE A 274 4.94 12.32 -9.25
N HIS A 275 4.37 12.25 -8.05
CA HIS A 275 4.93 12.76 -6.80
C HIS A 275 5.23 11.57 -5.87
N LEU A 276 6.15 11.76 -4.93
CA LEU A 276 6.52 10.77 -3.91
C LEU A 276 6.40 11.42 -2.54
N LEU A 277 5.57 10.82 -1.70
CA LEU A 277 5.58 11.03 -0.27
C LEU A 277 6.70 10.22 0.37
N VAL A 278 7.48 10.86 1.23
CA VAL A 278 8.49 10.26 2.09
C VAL A 278 8.15 10.57 3.55
N GLY A 279 7.84 9.54 4.32
CA GLY A 279 7.71 9.61 5.76
C GLY A 279 9.08 9.43 6.41
N ASN A 280 9.52 10.44 7.15
CA ASN A 280 10.71 10.38 7.98
C ASN A 280 10.29 10.08 9.43
N THR A 281 10.98 9.15 10.09
CA THR A 281 10.67 8.69 11.45
C THR A 281 11.06 9.72 12.52
N LEU A 282 12.14 10.49 12.31
CA LEU A 282 12.69 11.42 13.32
C LEU A 282 12.75 12.88 12.86
N GLY A 283 12.46 13.12 11.58
CA GLY A 283 12.42 14.44 10.95
C GLY A 283 11.07 14.72 10.27
N PRO A 284 10.92 15.88 9.63
CA PRO A 284 9.70 16.22 8.91
C PRO A 284 9.51 15.33 7.68
N SER A 285 8.26 14.97 7.41
CA SER A 285 7.87 14.26 6.19
C SER A 285 7.88 15.18 4.97
N LEU A 286 8.24 14.63 3.82
CA LEU A 286 8.52 15.39 2.59
C LEU A 286 7.68 14.88 1.43
N VAL A 287 7.28 15.77 0.54
CA VAL A 287 6.69 15.43 -0.77
C VAL A 287 7.62 15.92 -1.87
N TYR A 288 8.22 14.99 -2.61
CA TYR A 288 8.94 15.28 -3.85
C TYR A 288 7.94 15.37 -5.00
N ARG A 289 7.92 16.49 -5.74
CA ARG A 289 6.95 16.72 -6.82
C ARG A 289 7.60 16.56 -8.20
N ALA A 290 6.84 16.00 -9.16
CA ALA A 290 7.24 15.88 -10.56
C ALA A 290 8.58 15.14 -10.75
N ILE A 291 8.71 13.96 -10.14
CA ILE A 291 9.99 13.23 -10.03
C ILE A 291 10.59 12.92 -11.40
N LEU A 292 9.76 12.56 -12.37
CA LEU A 292 10.21 12.27 -13.74
C LEU A 292 10.86 13.48 -14.43
N GLN A 293 10.56 14.69 -13.97
CA GLN A 293 11.10 15.94 -14.50
C GLN A 293 12.13 16.61 -13.57
N GLN A 294 12.08 16.37 -12.26
CA GLN A 294 12.82 17.11 -11.22
C GLN A 294 13.55 16.21 -10.21
N GLY A 295 13.50 14.89 -10.39
CA GLY A 295 14.11 13.90 -9.50
C GLY A 295 13.74 14.12 -8.04
N LEU A 296 14.76 14.18 -7.19
CA LEU A 296 14.65 14.50 -5.76
C LEU A 296 15.17 15.93 -5.44
N GLU A 297 14.94 16.90 -6.32
CA GLU A 297 15.35 18.31 -6.10
C GLU A 297 14.24 19.16 -5.49
N LYS A 298 13.01 19.09 -6.01
CA LYS A 298 11.87 19.86 -5.51
C LYS A 298 11.10 19.08 -4.44
N CYS A 299 11.48 19.25 -3.18
CA CYS A 299 10.70 18.81 -2.03
C CYS A 299 9.79 19.93 -1.48
N VAL A 300 8.65 19.52 -0.92
CA VAL A 300 7.76 20.36 -0.11
C VAL A 300 7.60 19.68 1.25
N VAL A 301 7.86 20.41 2.33
CA VAL A 301 7.74 19.91 3.70
C VAL A 301 6.26 19.80 4.10
N LEU A 302 5.87 18.71 4.74
CA LEU A 302 4.57 18.59 5.41
C LEU A 302 4.68 19.26 6.80
N PRO A 303 4.01 20.39 7.04
CA PRO A 303 4.25 21.17 8.26
C PRO A 303 3.76 20.40 9.50
N GLN A 304 4.53 20.43 10.59
CA GLN A 304 4.14 19.86 11.89
C GLN A 304 4.02 18.32 11.91
N SER A 305 4.43 17.63 10.85
CA SER A 305 4.46 16.16 10.78
C SER A 305 5.31 15.52 11.89
N GLU A 306 6.38 16.21 12.28
CA GLU A 306 7.39 15.85 13.28
C GLU A 306 6.98 16.20 14.73
N HIS A 307 5.82 16.82 14.94
CA HIS A 307 5.36 17.23 16.28
C HIS A 307 4.68 16.12 17.09
N PHE A 308 4.37 14.98 16.46
CA PHE A 308 3.48 13.96 17.01
C PHE A 308 4.13 12.58 17.05
N ASP A 309 5.39 12.53 17.51
CA ASP A 309 6.25 11.34 17.51
C ASP A 309 6.52 10.84 16.06
N ALA A 310 7.04 9.62 15.92
CA ALA A 310 7.36 9.03 14.63
C ALA A 310 6.15 8.88 13.70
N VAL A 311 6.32 9.24 12.43
CA VAL A 311 5.38 8.86 11.35
C VAL A 311 5.56 7.37 11.06
N THR A 312 4.48 6.60 11.17
CA THR A 312 4.49 5.13 11.04
C THR A 312 3.92 4.65 9.72
N CYS A 313 3.03 5.44 9.12
CA CYS A 313 2.30 5.06 7.92
C CYS A 313 1.69 6.30 7.23
N ALA A 314 1.27 6.13 5.99
CA ALA A 314 0.48 7.13 5.27
C ALA A 314 -0.58 6.48 4.39
N CYS A 315 -1.52 7.29 3.92
CA CYS A 315 -2.28 7.01 2.71
C CYS A 315 -2.53 8.29 1.91
N ILE A 316 -2.73 8.13 0.61
CA ILE A 316 -3.12 9.21 -0.30
C ILE A 316 -4.61 9.09 -0.57
N ALA A 317 -5.36 10.15 -0.29
CA ALA A 317 -6.82 10.11 -0.20
C ALA A 317 -7.45 11.42 -0.69
N ASP A 318 -8.61 11.35 -1.32
CA ASP A 318 -9.47 12.50 -1.63
C ASP A 318 -10.48 12.62 -0.47
N VAL A 319 -10.08 13.36 0.57
CA VAL A 319 -10.71 13.40 1.90
C VAL A 319 -11.81 14.47 1.98
N ASP A 320 -11.78 15.48 1.11
CA ASP A 320 -12.89 16.44 0.98
C ASP A 320 -13.71 16.35 -0.31
N MET A 321 -13.48 15.30 -1.11
CA MET A 321 -14.26 14.92 -2.29
C MET A 321 -14.24 15.96 -3.42
N ASP A 322 -13.18 16.77 -3.52
CA ASP A 322 -12.99 17.70 -4.64
C ASP A 322 -12.31 17.07 -5.87
N GLY A 323 -11.74 15.87 -5.72
CA GLY A 323 -11.04 15.12 -6.77
C GLY A 323 -9.53 15.38 -6.86
N VAL A 324 -8.98 16.14 -5.92
CA VAL A 324 -7.54 16.29 -5.66
C VAL A 324 -7.12 15.28 -4.57
N HIS A 325 -5.86 14.89 -4.57
CA HIS A 325 -5.31 13.98 -3.57
C HIS A 325 -4.67 14.76 -2.40
N GLU A 326 -5.24 14.60 -1.21
CA GLU A 326 -4.59 14.91 0.07
C GLU A 326 -3.58 13.83 0.49
N VAL A 327 -2.65 14.26 1.34
CA VAL A 327 -1.72 13.37 2.05
C VAL A 327 -2.22 13.17 3.47
N ALA A 328 -2.47 11.92 3.87
CA ALA A 328 -2.77 11.55 5.25
C ALA A 328 -1.60 10.78 5.87
N LEU A 329 -1.11 11.21 7.03
CA LEU A 329 -0.10 10.53 7.84
C LEU A 329 -0.73 9.96 9.10
N GLY A 330 -0.26 8.79 9.53
CA GLY A 330 -0.51 8.24 10.85
C GLY A 330 0.77 8.23 11.67
N THR A 331 0.68 8.61 12.95
CA THR A 331 1.85 8.70 13.84
C THR A 331 1.75 7.79 15.05
N TYR A 332 2.91 7.46 15.61
CA TYR A 332 3.01 6.73 16.87
C TYR A 332 2.45 7.55 18.06
N GLY A 333 2.50 8.89 17.95
CA GLY A 333 1.89 9.84 18.88
C GLY A 333 0.36 9.90 18.83
N GLN A 334 -0.30 8.89 18.27
CA GLN A 334 -1.75 8.69 18.27
C GLN A 334 -2.53 9.69 17.40
N GLU A 335 -1.89 10.29 16.40
CA GLU A 335 -2.52 11.30 15.53
C GLU A 335 -2.66 10.81 14.09
N VAL A 336 -3.79 11.19 13.48
CA VAL A 336 -3.99 11.17 12.03
C VAL A 336 -3.95 12.62 11.54
N LEU A 337 -2.98 12.94 10.69
CA LEU A 337 -2.71 14.27 10.15
C LEU A 337 -3.03 14.29 8.66
N VAL A 338 -3.89 15.19 8.19
CA VAL A 338 -4.23 15.29 6.77
C VAL A 338 -3.90 16.66 6.22
N PHE A 339 -3.20 16.67 5.08
CA PHE A 339 -2.65 17.85 4.43
C PHE A 339 -3.21 18.01 3.02
N LYS A 340 -3.68 19.21 2.70
CA LYS A 340 -4.12 19.59 1.35
C LYS A 340 -3.08 20.49 0.70
N LEU A 341 -2.92 20.38 -0.62
CA LEU A 341 -2.08 21.28 -1.40
C LEU A 341 -2.82 22.61 -1.64
N ASP A 342 -2.29 23.70 -1.12
CA ASP A 342 -2.70 25.07 -1.45
C ASP A 342 -1.49 25.84 -1.99
N SER A 343 -1.61 26.36 -3.23
CA SER A 343 -0.68 27.32 -3.79
C SER A 343 0.80 26.86 -3.69
N GLU A 344 1.07 25.64 -4.17
CA GLU A 344 2.37 24.93 -4.15
C GLU A 344 2.88 24.50 -2.76
N ARG A 345 2.11 24.64 -1.68
CA ARG A 345 2.50 24.22 -0.33
C ARG A 345 1.43 23.36 0.33
N TYR A 346 1.85 22.42 1.18
CA TYR A 346 0.91 21.63 1.98
C TYR A 346 0.49 22.41 3.22
N VAL A 347 -0.82 22.45 3.49
CA VAL A 347 -1.43 23.06 4.66
C VAL A 347 -2.22 22.00 5.45
N PRO A 348 -2.25 22.03 6.79
CA PRO A 348 -3.08 21.12 7.57
C PRO A 348 -4.56 21.35 7.24
N LEU A 349 -5.23 20.32 6.72
CA LEU A 349 -6.65 20.31 6.40
C LEU A 349 -7.48 19.80 7.58
N TRP A 350 -7.04 18.68 8.17
CA TRP A 350 -7.76 17.97 9.24
C TRP A 350 -6.77 17.22 10.12
N GLN A 351 -7.08 17.12 11.41
CA GLN A 351 -6.33 16.37 12.41
C GLN A 351 -7.32 15.59 13.28
N GLN A 352 -6.97 14.36 13.66
CA GLN A 352 -7.77 13.51 14.54
C GLN A 352 -6.87 12.65 15.43
N THR A 353 -6.88 12.95 16.72
CA THR A 353 -6.36 12.06 17.76
C THR A 353 -7.18 10.77 17.77
N VAL A 354 -6.52 9.63 17.71
CA VAL A 354 -7.08 8.29 17.98
C VAL A 354 -6.65 7.82 19.36
N SER A 355 -7.19 6.70 19.83
CA SER A 355 -6.98 6.28 21.23
C SER A 355 -5.60 5.67 21.52
N HIS A 356 -4.87 5.24 20.49
CA HIS A 356 -3.65 4.43 20.56
C HIS A 356 -2.75 4.71 19.33
N PRO A 357 -1.43 4.43 19.38
CA PRO A 357 -0.51 4.67 18.26
C PRO A 357 -1.04 4.12 16.93
N VAL A 358 -0.96 4.93 15.86
CA VAL A 358 -1.38 4.51 14.51
C VAL A 358 -0.29 3.63 13.91
N LEU A 359 -0.70 2.56 13.23
CA LEU A 359 0.17 1.58 12.58
C LEU A 359 -0.01 1.55 11.06
N SER A 360 -1.24 1.68 10.57
CA SER A 360 -1.51 1.63 9.12
C SER A 360 -2.74 2.44 8.75
N LEU A 361 -2.67 3.13 7.61
CA LEU A 361 -3.78 3.84 6.98
C LEU A 361 -4.13 3.20 5.63
N LYS A 362 -5.42 3.10 5.32
CA LYS A 362 -5.93 2.71 3.99
C LYS A 362 -7.21 3.48 3.68
N TYR A 363 -7.40 3.88 2.43
CA TYR A 363 -8.57 4.65 1.97
C TYR A 363 -9.28 3.94 0.81
N LEU A 364 -10.38 3.25 1.14
CA LEU A 364 -11.09 2.35 0.24
C LEU A 364 -12.57 2.27 0.59
N ASP A 365 -13.35 1.80 -0.37
CA ASP A 365 -14.77 1.50 -0.22
C ASP A 365 -14.90 0.11 0.43
N ILE A 366 -15.11 0.08 1.76
CA ILE A 366 -15.29 -1.18 2.50
C ILE A 366 -16.77 -1.55 2.64
N THR A 367 -17.67 -0.60 2.38
CA THR A 367 -19.12 -0.78 2.50
C THR A 367 -19.78 -1.26 1.21
N GLY A 368 -19.12 -1.07 0.06
CA GLY A 368 -19.63 -1.38 -1.28
C GLY A 368 -20.60 -0.35 -1.82
N ASP A 369 -20.67 0.86 -1.25
CA ASP A 369 -21.65 1.90 -1.61
C ASP A 369 -21.12 2.95 -2.62
N GLY A 370 -19.82 2.90 -2.94
CA GLY A 370 -19.13 3.80 -3.86
C GLY A 370 -18.43 4.99 -3.18
N LEU A 371 -18.71 5.26 -1.91
CA LEU A 371 -17.90 6.14 -1.05
C LEU A 371 -16.68 5.38 -0.52
N ARG A 372 -15.70 6.11 0.02
CA ARG A 372 -14.51 5.49 0.60
C ARG A 372 -14.41 5.87 2.07
N GLU A 373 -14.16 4.88 2.91
CA GLU A 373 -13.83 5.04 4.31
C GLU A 373 -12.30 5.17 4.48
N LEU A 374 -11.89 5.97 5.46
CA LEU A 374 -10.52 5.99 5.95
C LEU A 374 -10.42 4.98 7.11
N LEU A 375 -9.68 3.91 6.86
CA LEU A 375 -9.38 2.88 7.85
C LEU A 375 -8.08 3.24 8.57
N VAL A 376 -8.16 3.30 9.90
CA VAL A 376 -7.02 3.61 10.77
C VAL A 376 -6.78 2.41 11.68
N LEU A 377 -5.75 1.63 11.39
CA LEU A 377 -5.28 0.58 12.28
C LEU A 377 -4.41 1.20 13.36
N SER A 378 -4.82 1.06 14.62
CA SER A 378 -4.01 1.38 15.80
C SER A 378 -3.50 0.12 16.49
N THR A 379 -2.59 0.25 17.46
CA THR A 379 -2.13 -0.90 18.28
C THR A 379 -3.24 -1.60 19.08
N LYS A 380 -4.42 -0.98 19.23
CA LYS A 380 -5.58 -1.57 19.92
C LYS A 380 -6.72 -2.00 18.99
N GLY A 381 -6.78 -1.49 17.76
CA GLY A 381 -7.85 -1.86 16.85
C GLY A 381 -8.02 -1.01 15.62
N LEU A 382 -8.95 -1.44 14.77
CA LEU A 382 -9.30 -0.82 13.50
C LEU A 382 -10.44 0.19 13.70
N HIS A 383 -10.14 1.46 13.48
CA HIS A 383 -11.13 2.54 13.41
C HIS A 383 -11.59 2.70 11.97
N ILE A 384 -12.90 2.84 11.75
CA ILE A 384 -13.52 3.10 10.45
C ILE A 384 -14.08 4.53 10.48
N LEU A 385 -13.47 5.42 9.70
CA LEU A 385 -13.86 6.81 9.57
C LEU A 385 -14.61 7.02 8.24
N GLN A 386 -15.86 7.48 8.29
CA GLN A 386 -16.68 7.75 7.11
C GLN A 386 -16.84 9.26 6.90
N HIS A 387 -17.06 9.68 5.65
CA HIS A 387 -17.47 11.05 5.32
C HIS A 387 -18.80 11.43 5.97
N ASP A 388 -19.02 12.73 6.16
CA ASP A 388 -20.36 13.23 6.46
C ASP A 388 -21.30 12.94 5.27
N LEU A 389 -22.38 12.18 5.54
CA LEU A 389 -23.31 11.73 4.51
C LEU A 389 -24.13 12.88 3.88
N GLN A 390 -24.28 14.01 4.57
CA GLN A 390 -24.92 15.19 3.99
C GLN A 390 -23.95 15.91 3.03
N GLU A 391 -22.69 16.12 3.42
CA GLU A 391 -21.65 16.65 2.53
C GLU A 391 -21.50 15.75 1.27
N ALA A 392 -21.44 14.43 1.45
CA ALA A 392 -21.38 13.48 0.34
C ALA A 392 -22.61 13.54 -0.59
N ALA A 393 -23.83 13.64 -0.02
CA ALA A 393 -25.05 13.78 -0.81
C ALA A 393 -25.09 15.10 -1.61
N GLU A 394 -24.64 16.21 -1.03
CA GLU A 394 -24.54 17.51 -1.71
C GLU A 394 -23.57 17.45 -2.89
N VAL A 395 -22.37 16.88 -2.69
CA VAL A 395 -21.36 16.65 -3.74
C VAL A 395 -21.89 15.74 -4.86
N CYS A 396 -22.57 14.64 -4.50
CA CYS A 396 -23.20 13.74 -5.48
C CYS A 396 -24.26 14.45 -6.32
N VAL A 397 -25.14 15.25 -5.71
CA VAL A 397 -26.15 16.04 -6.43
C VAL A 397 -25.51 17.08 -7.35
N GLU A 398 -24.43 17.74 -6.93
CA GLU A 398 -23.69 18.68 -7.78
C GLU A 398 -23.05 17.98 -8.99
N ARG A 399 -22.39 16.83 -8.77
CA ARG A 399 -21.80 16.01 -9.84
C ARG A 399 -22.86 15.52 -10.83
N ILE A 400 -24.04 15.11 -10.36
CA ILE A 400 -25.19 14.74 -11.22
C ILE A 400 -25.67 15.93 -12.05
N ARG A 401 -25.80 17.13 -11.46
CA ARG A 401 -26.18 18.35 -12.22
C ARG A 401 -25.17 18.68 -13.31
N LYS A 402 -23.87 18.59 -13.03
CA LYS A 402 -22.78 18.76 -14.02
C LYS A 402 -22.88 17.73 -15.15
N LEU A 403 -23.16 16.46 -14.83
CA LEU A 403 -23.36 15.40 -15.84
C LEU A 403 -24.61 15.62 -16.71
N LEU A 404 -25.70 16.17 -16.15
CA LEU A 404 -26.90 16.53 -16.90
C LEU A 404 -26.69 17.73 -17.85
N GLN A 405 -25.73 18.61 -17.56
CA GLN A 405 -25.33 19.71 -18.45
C GLN A 405 -24.36 19.29 -19.57
N LEU A 406 -23.80 18.09 -19.49
CA LEU A 406 -22.91 17.50 -20.50
C LEU A 406 -23.65 16.64 -21.54
N LYS A 407 -24.96 16.43 -21.36
CA LYS A 407 -25.87 15.78 -22.32
C LYS A 407 -26.61 16.80 -23.16
#